data_AF-A0A6N8XIQ3-F1
#
_entry.id   AF-A0A6N8XIQ3-F1
#
_cell.length_a   1.000
_cell.length_b   1.000
_cell.length_c   1.000
_cell.angle_alpha   90.00
_cell.angle_beta   90.00
_cell.angle_gamma   90.00
#
_symmetry.space_group_name_H-M   'P 1'
#
loop_
_entity.id
_entity.type
_entity.pdbx_description
1 polymer ?
#
loop_
_entity_poly.entity_id
_entity_poly.type
_entity_poly.pdbx_seq_one_letter_code
_entity_poly.pdbx_strand_id
1 'polypeptide(L)'
;MKPSTVGAISVWLALAAAGAEEEYLSPELRTRVEDLKAAVEAEPSTVGTARERALTLWEWLNAYSLTGRYMPVNATATVSSILAYDRVGGFGALDNAVRELAILDGDPGALGTLSADTGPYEVRSYATIRQTYTVGTRDIL
;
A
#
# COMPACT_ATOMS: atom_id res chain seq x y z
N MET A 1 39.79 -29.65 -43.20
CA MET A 1 39.75 -28.26 -42.69
C MET A 1 38.57 -28.13 -41.75
N LYS A 2 38.82 -27.90 -40.46
CA LYS A 2 37.81 -27.62 -39.42
C LYS A 2 37.70 -26.10 -39.25
N PRO A 3 36.50 -25.53 -39.22
CA PRO A 3 36.18 -24.35 -38.41
C PRO A 3 35.32 -24.80 -37.23
N SER A 4 35.83 -24.74 -35.99
CA SER A 4 35.87 -23.59 -35.08
C SER A 4 34.50 -23.18 -34.55
N THR A 5 34.34 -23.46 -33.26
CA THR A 5 33.28 -23.13 -32.32
C THR A 5 33.08 -21.62 -32.16
N VAL A 6 31.82 -21.16 -32.19
CA VAL A 6 31.33 -19.93 -31.53
C VAL A 6 29.88 -20.30 -31.14
N GLY A 7 29.52 -20.49 -29.87
CA GLY A 7 29.53 -19.47 -28.84
C GLY A 7 28.18 -18.75 -28.84
N ALA A 8 27.13 -19.38 -28.31
CA ALA A 8 25.84 -18.74 -28.04
C ALA A 8 25.32 -19.21 -26.69
N ILE A 9 25.99 -18.73 -25.64
CA ILE A 9 25.51 -18.80 -24.26
C ILE A 9 24.67 -17.54 -24.02
N SER A 10 23.47 -17.76 -23.48
CA SER A 10 22.64 -16.79 -22.74
C SER A 10 21.96 -15.67 -23.53
N VAL A 11 20.79 -15.99 -24.06
CA VAL A 11 19.66 -15.05 -24.08
C VAL A 11 18.55 -15.71 -23.27
N TRP A 12 17.77 -14.91 -22.54
CA TRP A 12 16.70 -15.31 -21.60
C TRP A 12 17.09 -15.47 -20.12
N LEU A 13 17.80 -14.47 -19.58
CA LEU A 13 17.62 -14.10 -18.17
C LEU A 13 17.47 -12.58 -18.01
N ALA A 14 16.75 -11.96 -18.95
CA ALA A 14 16.45 -10.51 -18.91
C ALA A 14 14.95 -10.24 -18.63
N LEU A 15 14.20 -11.24 -18.14
CA LEU A 15 12.76 -11.13 -17.91
C LEU A 15 12.37 -11.21 -16.42
N ALA A 16 13.27 -10.81 -15.52
CA ALA A 16 12.99 -10.76 -14.07
C ALA A 16 13.31 -9.40 -13.43
N ALA A 17 13.61 -8.37 -14.25
CA ALA A 17 14.05 -7.06 -13.75
C ALA A 17 13.01 -5.94 -13.88
N ALA A 18 11.78 -6.25 -14.31
CA ALA A 18 10.74 -5.25 -14.57
C ALA A 18 9.65 -5.15 -13.48
N GLY A 19 9.84 -5.77 -12.32
CA GLY A 19 8.80 -5.81 -11.27
C GLY A 19 9.27 -5.67 -9.82
N ALA A 20 10.57 -5.51 -9.58
CA ALA A 20 11.06 -5.21 -8.25
C ALA A 20 11.04 -3.68 -8.07
N GLU A 21 9.85 -3.11 -7.82
CA GLU A 21 9.86 -2.02 -6.85
C GLU A 21 10.55 -2.56 -5.60
N GLU A 22 11.54 -1.83 -5.11
CA GLU A 22 12.34 -2.23 -3.96
C GLU A 22 11.39 -2.69 -2.85
N GLU A 23 11.42 -3.98 -2.54
CA GLU A 23 10.51 -4.60 -1.57
C GLU A 23 10.65 -3.82 -0.26
N TYR A 24 9.61 -3.06 0.06
CA TYR A 24 9.64 -2.06 1.13
C TYR A 24 9.34 -2.71 2.50
N LEU A 25 8.84 -3.95 2.52
CA LEU A 25 8.67 -4.74 3.73
C LEU A 25 9.88 -5.64 3.98
N SER A 26 10.30 -5.74 5.24
CA SER A 26 11.20 -6.84 5.63
C SER A 26 10.50 -8.19 5.42
N PRO A 27 11.23 -9.29 5.19
CA PRO A 27 10.64 -10.62 5.04
C PRO A 27 9.72 -11.03 6.20
N GLU A 28 10.08 -10.64 7.43
CA GLU A 28 9.30 -10.91 8.64
C GLU A 28 8.01 -10.08 8.68
N LEU A 29 8.09 -8.80 8.31
CA LEU A 29 6.90 -7.94 8.25
C LEU A 29 5.97 -8.36 7.10
N ARG A 30 6.52 -8.74 5.94
CA ARG A 30 5.75 -9.29 4.80
C ARG A 30 4.95 -10.52 5.24
N THR A 31 5.57 -11.46 5.94
CA THR A 31 4.87 -12.65 6.46
C THR A 31 3.69 -12.25 7.37
N ARG A 32 3.93 -11.38 8.37
CA ARG A 32 2.86 -10.93 9.27
C ARG A 32 1.75 -10.16 8.56
N VAL A 33 2.07 -9.40 7.51
CA VAL A 33 1.08 -8.68 6.70
C VAL A 33 0.20 -9.65 5.92
N GLU A 34 0.78 -10.69 5.30
CA GLU A 34 -0.02 -11.72 4.62
C GLU A 34 -0.90 -12.51 5.60
N ASP A 35 -0.38 -12.83 6.79
CA ASP A 35 -1.18 -13.46 7.86
C ASP A 35 -2.33 -12.55 8.32
N LEU A 36 -2.07 -11.25 8.48
CA LEU A 36 -3.08 -10.26 8.84
C LEU A 36 -4.18 -10.15 7.78
N LYS A 37 -3.79 -10.09 6.49
CA LYS A 37 -4.74 -10.06 5.36
C LYS A 37 -5.64 -11.29 5.40
N ALA A 38 -5.06 -12.49 5.52
CA ALA A 38 -5.81 -13.73 5.59
C ALA A 38 -6.75 -13.79 6.82
N ALA A 39 -6.27 -13.35 7.99
CA ALA A 39 -7.05 -13.37 9.22
C ALA A 39 -8.27 -12.43 9.17
N VAL A 40 -8.15 -11.25 8.55
CA VAL A 40 -9.25 -10.28 8.38
C VAL A 40 -10.31 -10.76 7.38
N GLU A 41 -9.90 -11.52 6.37
CA GLU A 41 -10.85 -12.15 5.43
C GLU A 41 -11.56 -13.35 6.05
N ALA A 42 -10.87 -14.12 6.90
CA ALA A 42 -11.44 -15.28 7.57
C ALA A 42 -12.46 -14.86 8.65
N GLU A 43 -12.09 -13.93 9.53
CA GLU A 43 -12.90 -13.56 10.69
C GLU A 43 -12.80 -12.06 11.02
N PRO A 44 -13.94 -11.39 11.30
CA PRO A 44 -13.94 -10.00 11.76
C PRO A 44 -13.08 -9.78 13.01
N SER A 45 -12.46 -8.61 13.11
CA SER A 45 -11.72 -8.25 14.31
C SER A 45 -12.62 -8.20 15.55
N THR A 46 -12.09 -8.65 16.67
CA THR A 46 -12.78 -8.68 17.97
C THR A 46 -11.94 -7.95 19.01
N VAL A 47 -12.47 -7.79 20.22
CA VAL A 47 -11.72 -7.27 21.36
C VAL A 47 -10.42 -8.04 21.58
N GLY A 48 -10.45 -9.38 21.40
CA GLY A 48 -9.29 -10.24 21.63
C GLY A 48 -8.22 -10.15 20.54
N THR A 49 -8.58 -9.76 19.32
CA THR A 49 -7.65 -9.76 18.17
C THR A 49 -7.26 -8.35 17.71
N ALA A 50 -8.07 -7.34 17.99
CA ALA A 50 -7.91 -6.00 17.44
C ALA A 50 -6.57 -5.36 17.79
N ARG A 51 -6.06 -5.56 19.01
CA ARG A 51 -4.80 -4.93 19.44
C ARG A 51 -3.61 -5.46 18.66
N GLU A 52 -3.52 -6.78 18.50
CA GLU A 52 -2.44 -7.41 17.74
C GLU A 52 -2.52 -7.05 16.25
N ARG A 53 -3.71 -7.12 15.66
CA ARG A 53 -3.94 -6.71 14.27
C ARG A 53 -3.58 -5.24 14.04
N ALA A 54 -3.90 -4.36 14.98
CA ALA A 54 -3.55 -2.93 14.91
C ALA A 54 -2.03 -2.69 15.01
N LEU A 55 -1.29 -3.49 15.78
CA LEU A 55 0.17 -3.40 15.83
C LEU A 55 0.79 -3.80 14.49
N THR A 56 0.35 -4.91 13.88
CA THR A 56 0.85 -5.31 12.56
C THR A 56 0.48 -4.27 11.49
N LEU A 57 -0.75 -3.74 11.51
CA LEU A 57 -1.16 -2.67 10.59
C LEU A 57 -0.33 -1.39 10.82
N TRP A 58 0.03 -1.05 12.06
CA TRP A 58 0.87 0.10 12.36
C TRP A 58 2.24 -0.01 11.69
N GLU A 59 2.90 -1.17 11.84
CA GLU A 59 4.22 -1.40 11.24
C GLU A 59 4.16 -1.37 9.71
N TRP A 60 3.10 -1.96 9.15
CA TRP A 60 2.86 -1.91 7.71
C TRP A 60 2.64 -0.48 7.20
N LEU A 61 1.78 0.31 7.86
CA LEU A 61 1.54 1.71 7.50
C LEU A 61 2.83 2.54 7.53
N ASN A 62 3.70 2.32 8.53
CA ASN A 62 4.98 3.03 8.61
C ASN A 62 5.89 2.66 7.45
N ALA A 63 6.04 1.37 7.13
CA ALA A 63 6.84 0.93 6.00
C ALA A 63 6.27 1.47 4.67
N TYR A 64 4.96 1.35 4.48
CA TYR A 64 4.27 1.78 3.27
C TYR A 64 4.34 3.31 3.08
N SER A 65 4.39 4.10 4.16
CA SER A 65 4.54 5.56 4.08
C SER A 65 5.84 6.02 3.41
N LEU A 66 6.88 5.17 3.40
CA LEU A 66 8.16 5.47 2.77
C LEU A 66 8.13 5.32 1.24
N THR A 67 7.07 4.72 0.69
CA THR A 67 6.90 4.54 -0.77
C THR A 67 6.52 5.83 -1.49
N GLY A 68 6.10 6.87 -0.76
CA GLY A 68 5.59 8.13 -1.32
C GLY A 68 4.19 8.02 -1.95
N ARG A 69 3.51 6.88 -1.80
CA ARG A 69 2.18 6.62 -2.35
C ARG A 69 1.06 7.17 -1.48
N TYR A 70 -0.16 7.11 -2.02
CA TYR A 70 -1.37 7.45 -1.28
C TYR A 70 -1.49 6.59 -0.01
N MET A 71 -1.69 7.25 1.13
CA MET A 71 -1.95 6.62 2.42
C MET A 71 -3.45 6.64 2.75
N PRO A 72 -4.02 5.52 3.22
CA PRO A 72 -5.38 5.49 3.74
C PRO A 72 -5.60 6.53 4.83
N VAL A 73 -6.46 7.51 4.56
CA VAL A 73 -6.59 8.74 5.37
C VAL A 73 -6.94 8.49 6.84
N ASN A 74 -7.76 7.47 7.11
CA ASN A 74 -8.24 7.17 8.45
C ASN A 74 -7.43 6.08 9.18
N ALA A 75 -6.52 5.37 8.49
CA ALA A 75 -5.89 4.19 9.06
C ALA A 75 -5.03 4.50 10.29
N THR A 76 -4.27 5.60 10.28
CA THR A 76 -3.45 6.03 11.42
C THR A 76 -4.30 6.45 12.63
N ALA A 77 -5.44 7.11 12.38
CA ALA A 77 -6.40 7.49 13.43
C ALA A 77 -7.08 6.26 14.05
N THR A 78 -7.46 5.27 13.22
CA THR A 78 -8.04 4.01 13.68
C THR A 78 -7.06 3.21 14.53
N VAL A 79 -5.83 3.02 14.05
CA VAL A 79 -4.79 2.27 14.76
C VAL A 79 -4.44 2.94 16.09
N SER A 80 -4.18 4.25 16.08
CA SER A 80 -3.82 4.99 17.31
C SER A 80 -4.92 4.90 18.37
N SER A 81 -6.20 4.96 17.95
CA SER A 81 -7.33 4.83 18.87
C SER A 81 -7.38 3.45 19.55
N ILE A 82 -7.14 2.37 18.80
CA ILE A 82 -7.14 0.99 19.32
C ILE A 82 -5.94 0.75 20.26
N LEU A 83 -4.78 1.33 19.95
CA LEU A 83 -3.57 1.13 20.74
C LEU A 83 -3.57 1.95 22.03
N ALA A 84 -4.14 3.16 22.01
CA ALA A 84 -4.10 4.12 23.11
C ALA A 84 -5.23 3.94 24.14
N TYR A 85 -6.36 3.35 23.76
CA TYR A 85 -7.53 3.26 24.63
C TYR A 85 -8.05 1.82 24.73
N ASP A 86 -8.51 1.43 25.91
CA ASP A 86 -9.23 0.17 26.14
C ASP A 86 -10.67 0.20 25.58
N ARG A 87 -10.94 1.07 24.59
CA ARG A 87 -12.28 1.26 24.04
C ARG A 87 -12.69 0.09 23.16
N VAL A 88 -13.82 -0.50 23.52
CA VAL A 88 -14.49 -1.63 22.88
C VAL A 88 -15.23 -1.13 21.63
N GLY A 89 -14.60 -1.15 20.45
CA GLY A 89 -15.27 -0.78 19.19
C GLY A 89 -14.31 -0.43 18.05
N GLY A 90 -14.86 -0.08 16.88
CA GLY A 90 -14.04 0.33 15.72
C GLY A 90 -13.37 -0.82 14.96
N PHE A 91 -13.69 -2.08 15.26
CA PHE A 91 -13.11 -3.26 14.61
C PHE A 91 -13.37 -3.31 13.11
N GLY A 92 -14.58 -2.95 12.67
CA GLY A 92 -14.87 -2.82 11.24
C GLY A 92 -14.02 -1.75 10.55
N ALA A 93 -13.68 -0.67 11.24
CA ALA A 93 -12.78 0.35 10.68
C ALA A 93 -11.34 -0.17 10.58
N LEU A 94 -10.89 -0.98 11.55
CA LEU A 94 -9.59 -1.66 11.47
C LEU A 94 -9.54 -2.61 10.28
N ASP A 95 -10.55 -3.47 10.14
CA ASP A 95 -10.62 -4.44 9.03
C ASP A 95 -10.70 -3.72 7.67
N ASN A 96 -11.46 -2.63 7.60
CA ASN A 96 -11.52 -1.81 6.38
C ASN A 96 -10.17 -1.16 6.05
N ALA A 97 -9.43 -0.67 7.04
CA ALA A 97 -8.10 -0.12 6.82
C ALA A 97 -7.10 -1.19 6.33
N VAL A 98 -7.18 -2.42 6.84
CA VAL A 98 -6.39 -3.57 6.33
C VAL A 98 -6.73 -3.84 4.87
N ARG A 99 -8.02 -3.93 4.52
CA ARG A 99 -8.47 -4.21 3.14
C ARG A 99 -8.08 -3.08 2.18
N GLU A 100 -8.25 -1.84 2.58
CA GLU A 100 -7.88 -0.67 1.78
C GLU A 100 -6.38 -0.68 1.48
N LEU A 101 -5.54 -0.88 2.51
CA LEU A 101 -4.10 -0.95 2.33
C LEU A 101 -3.66 -2.18 1.53
N ALA A 102 -4.35 -3.32 1.66
CA ALA A 102 -4.09 -4.51 0.87
C ALA A 102 -4.35 -4.30 -0.63
N ILE A 103 -5.39 -3.55 -0.97
CA ILE A 103 -5.65 -3.15 -2.36
C ILE A 103 -4.49 -2.31 -2.89
N LEU A 104 -4.03 -1.32 -2.12
CA LEU A 104 -2.97 -0.40 -2.53
C LEU A 104 -1.58 -1.04 -2.62
N ASP A 105 -1.30 -2.00 -1.74
CA ASP A 105 -0.06 -2.78 -1.73
C ASP A 105 -0.01 -3.78 -2.90
N GLY A 106 -1.14 -4.43 -3.20
CA GLY A 106 -1.22 -5.44 -4.26
C GLY A 106 -1.38 -4.85 -5.67
N ASP A 107 -2.10 -3.74 -5.80
CA ASP A 107 -2.29 -3.02 -7.07
C ASP A 107 -2.15 -1.51 -6.83
N PRO A 108 -0.95 -0.94 -7.06
CA PRO A 108 -0.71 0.49 -6.89
C PRO A 108 -1.54 1.37 -7.85
N GLY A 109 -2.04 0.78 -8.95
CA GLY A 109 -2.90 1.44 -9.93
C GLY A 109 -4.38 1.45 -9.57
N ALA A 110 -4.79 0.78 -8.48
CA ALA A 110 -6.19 0.55 -8.17
C ALA A 110 -7.03 1.84 -8.03
N LEU A 111 -6.50 2.86 -7.35
CA LEU A 111 -7.21 4.13 -7.10
C LEU A 111 -6.87 5.23 -8.11
N GLY A 112 -5.94 5.01 -9.04
CA GLY A 112 -5.53 6.04 -9.99
C GLY A 112 -4.67 7.15 -9.37
N THR A 113 -4.59 8.30 -10.03
CA THR A 113 -3.69 9.40 -9.63
C THR A 113 -4.37 10.76 -9.66
N LEU A 114 -4.08 11.59 -8.66
CA LEU A 114 -4.51 12.99 -8.60
C LEU A 114 -3.29 13.89 -8.81
N SER A 115 -3.36 14.76 -9.82
CA SER A 115 -2.40 15.83 -10.03
C SER A 115 -3.09 17.18 -9.93
N ALA A 116 -2.33 18.22 -9.57
CA ALA A 116 -2.82 19.58 -9.48
C ALA A 116 -1.70 20.55 -9.85
N ASP A 117 -2.06 21.71 -10.39
CA ASP A 117 -1.19 22.88 -10.37
C ASP A 117 -1.06 23.39 -8.93
N THR A 118 0.18 23.49 -8.46
CA THR A 118 0.50 23.89 -7.07
C THR A 118 1.15 25.27 -6.98
N GLY A 119 1.16 26.02 -8.09
CA GLY A 119 1.70 27.37 -8.15
C GLY A 119 3.16 27.42 -8.60
N PRO A 120 3.89 28.50 -8.27
CA PRO A 120 3.60 29.46 -7.19
C PRO A 120 2.38 30.36 -7.45
N TYR A 121 1.69 30.76 -6.37
CA TYR A 121 0.56 31.69 -6.40
C TYR A 121 0.90 32.97 -5.64
N GLU A 122 0.42 34.12 -6.14
CA GLU A 122 0.64 35.40 -5.48
C GLU A 122 -0.17 35.50 -4.17
N VAL A 123 0.48 35.93 -3.10
CA VAL A 123 -0.17 36.12 -1.79
C VAL A 123 -1.28 37.18 -1.89
N ARG A 124 -2.42 36.94 -1.24
CA ARG A 124 -3.61 37.83 -1.25
C ARG A 124 -4.24 38.04 -2.64
N SER A 125 -4.04 37.09 -3.56
CA SER A 125 -4.71 37.08 -4.87
C SER A 125 -5.74 35.94 -4.96
N TYR A 126 -6.63 36.02 -5.95
CA TYR A 126 -7.42 34.86 -6.37
C TYR A 126 -6.61 34.04 -7.37
N ALA A 127 -6.53 32.73 -7.14
CA ALA A 127 -5.92 31.78 -8.06
C ALA A 127 -6.96 30.73 -8.48
N THR A 128 -6.79 30.18 -9.69
CA THR A 128 -7.52 28.98 -10.14
C THR A 128 -6.59 27.79 -10.01
N ILE A 129 -7.05 26.73 -9.34
CA ILE A 129 -6.36 25.44 -9.25
C ILE A 129 -7.11 24.47 -10.18
N ARG A 130 -6.40 23.92 -11.16
CA ARG A 130 -6.80 22.78 -11.95
C ARG A 130 -6.26 21.49 -11.36
N GLN A 131 -7.18 20.67 -10.88
CA GLN A 131 -6.90 19.29 -10.52
C GLN A 131 -7.28 18.35 -11.67
N THR A 132 -6.45 17.35 -11.94
CA THR A 132 -6.73 16.28 -12.88
C THR A 132 -6.68 14.96 -12.14
N TYR A 133 -7.78 14.23 -12.16
CA TYR A 133 -7.84 12.87 -11.65
C TYR A 133 -7.85 11.88 -12.82
N THR A 134 -6.86 10.99 -12.84
CA THR A 134 -6.82 9.85 -13.76
C THR A 134 -7.37 8.65 -13.02
N VAL A 135 -8.49 8.11 -13.50
CA VAL A 135 -9.14 6.94 -12.90
C VAL A 135 -8.20 5.74 -12.87
N GLY A 136 -8.29 4.95 -11.80
CA GLY A 136 -7.50 3.73 -11.62
C GLY A 136 -7.98 2.55 -12.44
N THR A 137 -7.36 1.40 -12.20
CA THR A 137 -7.64 0.12 -12.86
C THR A 137 -8.79 -0.65 -12.24
N ARG A 138 -9.16 -0.34 -10.99
CA ARG A 138 -10.15 -1.12 -10.24
C ARG A 138 -11.56 -0.57 -10.46
N ASP A 139 -12.49 -1.47 -10.78
CA ASP A 139 -13.90 -1.13 -10.91
C ASP A 139 -14.50 -0.70 -9.56
N ILE A 140 -15.38 0.31 -9.62
CA ILE A 140 -16.22 0.72 -8.49
C ILE A 140 -17.51 -0.08 -8.60
N LEU A 141 -17.64 -1.17 -7.84
CA LEU A 141 -18.86 -1.98 -7.74
C LEU A 141 -19.61 -1.67 -6.44
#